data_AF-A0A523BVX2-F1
#
_entry.id   AF-A0A523BVX2-F1
#
_cell.length_a   1.000
_cell.length_b   1.000
_cell.length_c   1.000
_cell.angle_alpha   90.00
_cell.angle_beta   90.00
_cell.angle_gamma   90.00
#
_symmetry.space_group_name_H-M   'P 1'
#
loop_
_entity.id
_entity.type
_entity.pdbx_description
1 polymer ?
#
loop_
_entity_poly.entity_id
_entity_poly.type
_entity_poly.pdbx_seq_one_letter_code
_entity_poly.pdbx_strand_id
1 'polypeptide(L)' 'MPRSKRRIEPTVIADLPEFAAAAAQRMGIDPATLRSWVMRPDGSVVLLCANGMKFVVSPD' A
#
# COMPACT_ATOMS: atom_id res chain seq x y z
N MET A 1 -25.40 15.43 1.90
CA MET A 1 -24.22 15.20 1.01
C MET A 1 -23.76 13.76 1.19
N PRO A 2 -23.98 12.86 0.21
CA PRO A 2 -23.55 11.48 0.36
C PRO A 2 -22.02 11.43 0.30
N ARG A 3 -21.37 11.00 1.39
CA ARG A 3 -19.95 10.67 1.39
C ARG A 3 -19.76 9.53 0.42
N SER A 4 -19.27 9.83 -0.78
CA SER A 4 -18.81 8.83 -1.74
C SER A 4 -17.73 8.00 -1.05
N LYS A 5 -18.13 6.86 -0.49
CA LYS A 5 -17.21 5.79 -0.11
C LYS A 5 -16.63 5.31 -1.44
N ARG A 6 -15.50 5.90 -1.82
CA ARG A 6 -14.69 5.48 -2.95
C ARG A 6 -14.36 4.03 -2.65
N ARG A 7 -15.14 3.13 -3.26
CA ARG A 7 -14.95 1.69 -3.18
C ARG A 7 -13.68 1.46 -3.98
N ILE A 8 -12.56 1.46 -3.26
CA ILE A 8 -11.29 1.01 -3.80
C ILE A 8 -11.53 -0.48 -4.00
N GLU A 9 -11.89 -0.86 -5.22
CA GLU A 9 -11.88 -2.25 -5.62
C GLU A 9 -10.52 -2.83 -5.20
N PRO A 10 -10.47 -4.07 -4.68
CA PRO A 10 -9.21 -4.73 -4.43
C PRO A 10 -8.57 -4.98 -5.80
N THR A 11 -7.90 -3.96 -6.33
CA THR A 11 -7.05 -4.07 -7.49
C THR A 11 -6.04 -5.13 -7.12
N VAL A 12 -6.18 -6.29 -7.77
CA VAL A 12 -5.19 -7.35 -7.74
C VAL A 12 -3.83 -6.68 -7.88
N ILE A 13 -2.94 -6.90 -6.92
CA ILE A 13 -1.62 -6.25 -6.86
C ILE A 13 -0.67 -6.90 -7.87
N ALA A 14 -1.14 -7.07 -9.11
CA ALA A 14 -0.31 -7.48 -10.23
C ALA A 14 0.67 -6.35 -10.62
N ASP A 15 0.32 -5.09 -10.34
CA ASP A 15 1.14 -3.91 -10.57
C ASP A 15 1.48 -3.21 -9.24
N LEU A 16 2.25 -3.88 -8.38
CA LEU A 16 2.94 -3.18 -7.30
C LEU A 16 4.13 -2.44 -7.92
N PRO A 17 4.16 -1.09 -7.95
CA PRO A 17 5.30 -0.38 -8.51
C PRO A 17 6.56 -0.65 -7.68
N GLU A 18 7.73 -0.58 -8.33
CA GLU A 18 9.02 -0.93 -7.72
C GLU A 18 9.27 -0.24 -6.37
N PHE A 19 8.85 1.02 -6.22
CA PHE A 19 9.00 1.74 -4.94
C PHE A 19 8.19 1.11 -3.80
N ALA A 20 6.98 0.62 -4.07
CA ALA A 20 6.12 0.01 -3.06
C ALA A 20 6.59 -1.42 -2.74
N ALA A 21 7.11 -2.13 -3.74
CA ALA A 21 7.78 -3.41 -3.55
C ALA A 21 9.07 -3.27 -2.73
N ALA A 22 9.89 -2.24 -3.01
CA ALA A 22 11.08 -1.93 -2.24
C ALA A 22 10.74 -1.52 -0.80
N ALA A 23 9.69 -0.70 -0.61
CA ALA A 23 9.18 -0.33 0.71
C ALA A 23 8.72 -1.54 1.52
N ALA A 24 8.01 -2.48 0.89
CA ALA A 24 7.58 -3.73 1.51
C ALA A 24 8.78 -4.59 1.91
N GLN A 25 9.74 -4.79 1.00
CA GLN A 25 10.96 -5.55 1.27
C GLN A 25 11.81 -4.95 2.40
N ARG A 26 11.95 -3.61 2.46
CA ARG A 26 12.65 -2.91 3.55
C ARG A 26 12.00 -3.16 4.91
N MET A 27 10.69 -3.37 4.94
CA MET A 27 9.92 -3.69 6.14
C MET A 27 9.85 -5.20 6.43
N GLY A 28 10.45 -6.06 5.60
CA GLY A 28 10.33 -7.51 5.71
C GLY A 28 8.91 -8.02 5.38
N ILE A 29 8.13 -7.25 4.64
CA ILE A 29 6.78 -7.59 4.23
C ILE A 29 6.84 -8.23 2.85
N ASP A 30 6.24 -9.40 2.72
CA ASP A 30 6.07 -10.04 1.43
C ASP A 30 5.05 -9.25 0.59
N PRO A 31 5.44 -8.70 -0.58
CA PRO A 31 4.57 -7.87 -1.40
C PRO A 31 3.34 -8.61 -1.93
N ALA A 32 3.37 -9.94 -2.04
CA ALA A 32 2.22 -10.74 -2.43
C ALA A 32 1.15 -10.82 -1.31
N THR A 33 1.53 -10.55 -0.06
CA THR A 33 0.59 -10.48 1.08
C THR A 33 -0.06 -9.11 1.24
N LEU A 34 0.34 -8.13 0.43
CA LEU A 34 -0.31 -6.84 0.40
C LEU A 34 -1.72 -7.00 -0.15
N ARG A 35 -2.62 -6.15 0.33
CA ARG A 35 -3.99 -5.98 -0.15
C ARG A 35 -4.17 -4.67 -0.91
N SER A 36 -3.47 -3.63 -0.47
CA SER A 36 -3.52 -2.31 -1.09
C SER A 36 -2.29 -1.51 -0.71
N TRP A 37 -1.97 -0.49 -1.50
CA TRP A 37 -0.92 0.44 -1.20
C TRP A 37 -1.32 1.84 -1.67
N VAL A 38 -0.75 2.88 -1.06
CA VAL A 38 -0.94 4.26 -1.50
C VAL A 38 0.31 5.08 -1.20
N MET A 39 0.78 5.84 -2.17
CA MET A 39 1.80 6.86 -1.97
C MET A 39 1.13 8.16 -1.53
N ARG A 40 1.64 8.76 -0.47
CA ARG A 40 1.22 10.06 0.02
C ARG A 40 1.99 11.17 -0.71
N PRO A 41 1.42 12.38 -0.81
CA PRO A 41 2.11 13.53 -1.43
C PRO A 41 3.38 13.95 -0.69
N ASP A 42 3.54 13.57 0.57
CA ASP A 42 4.78 13.76 1.35
C ASP A 42 5.88 12.73 0.99
N GLY A 43 5.60 11.82 0.05
CA GLY A 43 6.51 10.77 -0.39
C GLY A 43 6.41 9.48 0.44
N SER A 44 5.70 9.48 1.57
CA SER A 44 5.52 8.24 2.36
C SER A 44 4.65 7.23 1.64
N VAL A 45 5.04 5.96 1.71
CA VAL A 45 4.29 4.83 1.16
C VAL A 45 3.53 4.15 2.27
N VAL A 46 2.21 4.07 2.11
CA VAL A 46 1.34 3.28 2.98
C VAL A 46 1.10 1.94 2.33
N LEU A 47 1.43 0.87 3.05
CA LEU A 47 1.20 -0.51 2.66
C LEU A 47 0.10 -1.09 3.56
N LEU A 48 -0.93 -1.69 2.98
CA LEU A 48 -2.00 -2.38 3.69
C LEU A 48 -1.90 -3.87 3.38
N CYS A 49 -1.63 -4.67 4.39
CA CYS A 49 -1.56 -6.13 4.28
C CYS A 49 -2.96 -6.75 4.27
N ALA A 50 -3.06 -7.99 3.76
CA ALA A 50 -4.30 -8.76 3.72
C ALA A 50 -4.89 -9.05 5.11
N ASN A 51 -4.04 -9.14 6.14
CA ASN A 51 -4.44 -9.29 7.54
C ASN A 51 -4.99 -8.01 8.19
N GLY A 52 -5.03 -6.88 7.46
CA GLY A 52 -5.49 -5.59 7.97
C GLY A 52 -4.42 -4.75 8.65
N MET A 53 -3.17 -5.22 8.74
CA MET A 53 -2.05 -4.42 9.22
C MET A 53 -1.68 -3.34 8.20
N LYS A 54 -1.38 -2.14 8.70
CA LYS A 54 -0.95 -1.01 7.89
C LYS A 54 0.46 -0.61 8.29
N PHE A 55 1.32 -0.49 7.29
CA PHE A 55 2.69 -0.01 7.45
C PHE A 55 2.84 1.31 6.71
N VAL A 56 3.60 2.22 7.30
CA VAL A 56 3.91 3.52 6.70
C VAL A 56 5.43 3.58 6.59
N VAL A 57 5.92 3.70 5.36
CA VAL A 57 7.34 3.80 5.04
C VAL A 57 7.58 5.23 4.60
N SER A 58 8.28 6.01 5.43
CA SER A 58 8.71 7.35 5.04
C SER A 58 9.85 7.26 4.01
N PRO A 59 9.91 8.17 3.02
CA PRO A 59 11.10 8.31 2.20
C PRO A 59 12.23 8.79 3.11
N ASP A 60 13.41 8.20 2.94
CA ASP A 60 14.65 8.67 3.56
C ASP A 60 15.18 9.91 2.81
#